data_AF-A0A0N1I882-F1
#
_entry.id   AF-A0A0N1I882-F1
#
_cell.length_a   1.000
_cell.length_b   1.000
_cell.length_c   1.000
_cell.angle_alpha   90.00
_cell.angle_beta   90.00
_cell.angle_gamma   90.00
#
_symmetry.space_group_name_H-M   'P 1'
#
loop_
_entity.id
_entity.type
_entity.pdbx_description
1 polymer ?
#
loop_
_entity_poly.entity_id
_entity_poly.type
_entity_poly.pdbx_seq_one_letter_code
_entity_poly.pdbx_strand_id
1 'polypeptide(L)'
;MYARYRTRSRFYKRPEKALKAYNVRPNLLRRPKVKEGLLSGIYTDEKVDLRDRERLEMLEAIRHPKERDFYQDHTYHNQWVARDLEKHQRGQIAARYPFFAPNYEIKPWLWYPGDIVEVTSGEGVGQRGSIIAVVKYKNEILVQNINVQDVVIPASETRPEQVVQREHPISVHRVRHIDPSTNEMCHLEIVKVRNKTTGELEERRISLESGALLPIPAPEETVEAGDPLKDTAIQDADEDTFDRAKEFPLLVERRLHAIEKYFVETLKESYEFHEGLRRRNAEDMQRFQKDVVVRATEKLAAVVAAPQRQSPPSAQGEAPAGVKGEITAENVIAEVLKAEELHNSTASLPAWWQEMIGSYVSVLEEEEAAQEAEEAERVRTAAADRQAETLMADATADAERAPGSASLEAEDDEGELGAVDEDEDGELDDAVDGATEQGVARPSKE
;
A
#
# COMPACT_ATOMS: atom_id res chain seq x y z
N MET A 1 -64.38 -29.47 -39.45
CA MET A 1 -63.64 -30.58 -38.79
C MET A 1 -62.48 -29.95 -38.02
N TYR A 2 -62.28 -30.30 -36.75
CA TYR A 2 -61.17 -29.75 -35.94
C TYR A 2 -60.00 -30.74 -35.87
N ALA A 3 -58.77 -30.21 -35.84
CA ALA A 3 -57.57 -31.02 -35.60
C ALA A 3 -57.63 -31.64 -34.20
N ARG A 4 -57.13 -32.88 -34.06
CA ARG A 4 -57.03 -33.53 -32.75
C ARG A 4 -55.89 -32.90 -31.95
N TYR A 5 -56.25 -32.05 -31.02
CA TYR A 5 -55.33 -31.51 -30.03
C TYR A 5 -55.33 -32.37 -28.77
N ARG A 6 -54.14 -32.68 -28.22
CA ARG A 6 -53.99 -33.39 -26.94
C ARG A 6 -52.94 -32.71 -26.09
N THR A 7 -53.32 -32.34 -24.87
CA THR A 7 -52.38 -31.83 -23.88
C THR A 7 -51.34 -32.89 -23.54
N ARG A 8 -50.06 -32.51 -23.57
CA ARG A 8 -48.97 -33.42 -23.20
C ARG A 8 -48.68 -33.25 -21.71
N SER A 9 -48.76 -34.33 -20.94
CA SER A 9 -48.48 -34.32 -19.50
C SER A 9 -47.06 -33.80 -19.17
N ARG A 10 -46.09 -34.00 -20.08
CA ARG A 10 -44.72 -33.46 -19.96
C ARG A 10 -44.65 -31.93 -19.89
N PHE A 11 -45.63 -31.21 -20.44
CA PHE A 11 -45.68 -29.74 -20.31
C PHE A 11 -46.25 -29.32 -18.95
N TYR A 12 -47.09 -30.15 -18.33
CA TYR A 12 -47.64 -29.89 -17.01
C TYR A 12 -46.66 -30.28 -15.88
N LYS A 13 -45.98 -31.42 -16.02
CA LYS A 13 -45.04 -31.92 -15.01
C LYS A 13 -43.79 -32.50 -15.67
N ARG A 14 -42.65 -31.85 -15.43
CA ARG A 14 -41.32 -32.29 -15.88
C ARG A 14 -40.33 -32.13 -14.72
N PRO A 15 -40.18 -33.14 -13.84
CA PRO A 15 -39.18 -33.07 -12.78
C PRO A 15 -37.78 -32.99 -13.39
N GLU A 16 -36.86 -32.40 -12.64
CA GLU A 16 -35.45 -32.36 -13.01
C GLU A 16 -34.88 -33.77 -13.12
N LYS A 17 -33.83 -33.91 -13.94
CA LYS A 17 -33.09 -35.18 -14.02
C LYS A 17 -32.34 -35.39 -12.70
N ALA A 18 -32.33 -36.63 -12.21
CA ALA A 18 -31.56 -36.97 -11.02
C ALA A 18 -30.09 -36.54 -11.17
N LEU A 19 -29.60 -35.78 -10.18
CA LEU A 19 -28.23 -35.33 -10.14
C LEU A 19 -27.27 -36.50 -9.92
N LYS A 20 -26.02 -36.33 -10.37
CA LYS A 20 -24.96 -37.31 -10.14
C LYS A 20 -24.29 -37.00 -8.81
N ALA A 21 -24.31 -37.95 -7.87
CA ALA A 21 -23.50 -37.86 -6.67
C ALA A 21 -22.01 -37.88 -7.06
N TYR A 22 -21.25 -36.86 -6.65
CA TYR A 22 -19.80 -36.74 -6.93
C TYR A 22 -19.43 -36.80 -8.43
N ASN A 23 -20.34 -36.38 -9.33
CA ASN A 23 -20.19 -36.51 -10.78
C ASN A 23 -20.04 -37.98 -11.28
N VAL A 24 -20.40 -38.98 -10.45
CA VAL A 24 -20.32 -40.40 -10.80
C VAL A 24 -21.64 -40.87 -11.42
N ARG A 25 -21.54 -41.61 -12.54
CA ARG A 25 -22.69 -42.32 -13.13
C ARG A 25 -22.66 -43.78 -12.62
N PRO A 26 -23.68 -44.26 -11.89
CA PRO A 26 -23.63 -45.56 -11.20
C PRO A 26 -23.42 -46.75 -12.14
N ASN A 27 -23.92 -46.66 -13.38
CA ASN A 27 -23.83 -47.73 -14.38
C ASN A 27 -22.78 -47.47 -15.47
N LEU A 28 -21.81 -46.56 -15.26
CA LEU A 28 -20.82 -46.21 -16.29
C LEU A 28 -20.00 -47.42 -16.75
N LEU A 29 -19.56 -48.26 -15.80
CA LEU A 29 -18.76 -49.46 -16.06
C LEU A 29 -19.59 -50.66 -16.58
N ARG A 30 -20.92 -50.61 -16.45
CA ARG A 30 -21.83 -51.70 -16.84
C ARG A 30 -22.42 -51.51 -18.24
N ARG A 31 -22.55 -50.27 -18.71
CA ARG A 31 -23.21 -49.94 -19.97
C ARG A 31 -22.20 -49.81 -21.11
N PRO A 32 -22.57 -50.16 -22.36
CA PRO A 32 -21.71 -49.93 -23.51
C PRO A 32 -21.53 -48.43 -23.77
N LYS A 33 -20.37 -48.04 -24.29
CA LYS A 33 -20.04 -46.65 -24.64
C LYS A 33 -20.64 -46.30 -26.01
N VAL A 34 -21.97 -46.16 -26.08
CA VAL A 34 -22.72 -45.72 -27.27
C VAL A 34 -23.14 -44.25 -27.10
N LYS A 35 -23.18 -43.47 -28.19
CA LYS A 35 -23.68 -42.09 -28.18
C LYS A 35 -25.09 -42.03 -27.60
N GLU A 36 -25.30 -41.12 -26.65
CA GLU A 36 -26.62 -40.91 -26.04
C GLU A 36 -27.63 -40.53 -27.14
N GLY A 37 -28.83 -41.10 -27.09
CA GLY A 37 -29.86 -40.89 -28.13
C GLY A 37 -30.08 -42.12 -29.01
N LEU A 38 -29.01 -42.75 -29.51
CA LEU A 38 -29.11 -43.85 -30.48
C LEU A 38 -29.93 -45.03 -29.97
N LEU A 39 -29.60 -45.55 -28.78
CA LEU A 39 -30.36 -46.64 -28.16
C LEU A 39 -31.76 -46.23 -27.69
N SER A 40 -32.04 -44.93 -27.56
CA SER A 40 -33.37 -44.40 -27.24
C SER A 40 -34.20 -44.04 -28.48
N GLY A 41 -33.68 -44.27 -29.69
CA GLY A 41 -34.34 -43.94 -30.95
C GLY A 41 -34.35 -42.44 -31.30
N ILE A 42 -33.49 -41.63 -30.67
CA ILE A 42 -33.32 -40.22 -31.00
C ILE A 42 -32.15 -40.10 -31.97
N TYR A 43 -32.46 -39.74 -33.21
CA TYR A 43 -31.52 -39.54 -34.29
C TYR A 43 -31.95 -38.33 -35.10
N THR A 44 -30.97 -37.57 -35.61
CA THR A 44 -31.17 -36.37 -36.41
C THR A 44 -30.09 -36.33 -37.48
N ASP A 45 -30.48 -36.25 -38.75
CA ASP A 45 -29.53 -36.09 -39.87
C ASP A 45 -28.81 -34.73 -39.79
N GLU A 46 -29.60 -33.68 -39.55
CA GLU A 46 -29.12 -32.32 -39.39
C GLU A 46 -29.61 -31.74 -38.07
N LYS A 47 -28.73 -31.07 -37.34
CA LYS A 47 -29.07 -30.33 -36.12
C LYS A 47 -28.90 -28.85 -36.40
N VAL A 48 -30.01 -28.12 -36.49
CA VAL A 48 -30.02 -26.66 -36.60
C VAL A 48 -30.22 -26.06 -35.22
N ASP A 49 -29.23 -25.31 -34.72
CA ASP A 49 -29.32 -24.58 -33.45
C ASP A 49 -29.54 -23.09 -33.73
N LEU A 50 -30.69 -22.55 -33.29
CA LEU A 50 -31.04 -21.15 -33.53
C LEU A 50 -30.24 -20.16 -32.67
N ARG A 51 -29.41 -20.66 -31.75
CA ARG A 51 -28.54 -19.84 -30.89
C ARG A 51 -27.21 -19.47 -31.56
N ASP A 52 -26.88 -20.14 -32.66
CA ASP A 52 -25.64 -19.90 -33.38
C ASP A 52 -25.68 -18.58 -34.13
N ARG A 53 -24.53 -17.91 -34.24
CA ARG A 53 -24.42 -16.59 -34.87
C ARG A 53 -24.92 -16.58 -36.32
N GLU A 54 -24.65 -17.64 -37.08
CA GLU A 54 -25.08 -17.79 -38.48
C GLU A 54 -26.59 -17.82 -38.67
N ARG A 55 -27.35 -18.11 -37.60
CA ARG A 55 -28.81 -18.25 -37.62
C ARG A 55 -29.52 -17.10 -36.93
N LEU A 56 -28.80 -16.08 -36.47
CA LEU A 56 -29.37 -14.94 -35.76
C LEU A 56 -30.47 -14.25 -36.59
N GLU A 57 -30.22 -13.97 -37.88
CA GLU A 57 -31.21 -13.35 -38.77
C GLU A 57 -32.48 -14.19 -38.93
N MET A 58 -32.31 -15.53 -39.04
CA MET A 58 -33.44 -16.45 -39.13
C MET A 58 -34.25 -16.44 -37.82
N LEU A 59 -33.58 -16.43 -36.67
CA LEU A 59 -34.22 -16.34 -35.37
C LEU A 59 -34.99 -15.02 -35.22
N GLU A 60 -34.39 -13.89 -35.60
CA GLU A 60 -35.01 -12.57 -35.55
C GLU A 60 -36.22 -12.47 -36.48
N ALA A 61 -36.15 -13.05 -37.68
CA ALA A 61 -37.28 -13.11 -38.61
C ALA A 61 -38.45 -13.97 -38.09
N ILE A 62 -38.18 -14.98 -37.25
CA ILE A 62 -39.21 -15.81 -36.60
C ILE A 62 -39.89 -15.07 -35.44
N ARG A 63 -39.19 -14.13 -34.77
CA ARG A 63 -39.73 -13.39 -33.63
C ARG A 63 -40.80 -12.39 -34.07
N HIS A 64 -41.82 -12.20 -33.22
CA HIS A 64 -42.93 -11.34 -33.56
C HIS A 64 -42.51 -9.86 -33.44
N PRO A 65 -42.80 -8.96 -34.41
CA PRO A 65 -42.37 -7.55 -34.38
C PRO A 65 -42.89 -6.71 -33.19
N LYS A 66 -43.79 -7.25 -32.37
CA LYS A 66 -44.31 -6.59 -31.16
C LYS A 66 -43.44 -6.86 -29.93
N GLU A 67 -42.61 -7.90 -29.96
CA GLU A 67 -41.65 -8.19 -28.90
C GLU A 67 -40.42 -7.30 -29.14
N ARG A 68 -40.29 -6.24 -28.35
CA ARG A 68 -39.15 -5.33 -28.44
C ARG A 68 -38.10 -5.72 -27.41
N ASP A 69 -36.86 -5.88 -27.86
CA ASP A 69 -35.72 -6.08 -26.97
C ASP A 69 -35.11 -4.70 -26.62
N PHE A 70 -34.96 -4.42 -25.33
CA PHE A 70 -34.27 -3.21 -24.82
C PHE A 70 -32.77 -3.49 -24.67
N TYR A 71 -31.96 -2.44 -24.49
CA TYR A 71 -30.50 -2.54 -24.24
C TYR A 71 -29.69 -3.13 -25.42
N GLN A 72 -30.02 -2.75 -26.65
CA GLN A 72 -29.33 -3.24 -27.85
C GLN A 72 -27.91 -2.65 -27.97
N ASP A 73 -27.76 -1.35 -27.75
CA ASP A 73 -26.48 -0.64 -27.92
C ASP A 73 -25.78 -0.29 -26.59
N HIS A 74 -26.49 -0.39 -25.47
CA HIS A 74 -25.96 -0.06 -24.14
C HIS A 74 -26.52 -1.01 -23.08
N THR A 75 -25.80 -1.21 -21.98
CA THR A 75 -26.28 -2.00 -20.83
C THR A 75 -26.57 -1.13 -19.64
N TYR A 76 -27.54 -1.55 -18.83
CA TYR A 76 -27.86 -0.88 -17.57
C TYR A 76 -26.68 -0.84 -16.58
N HIS A 77 -25.94 -1.95 -16.46
CA HIS A 77 -24.76 -2.03 -15.59
C HIS A 77 -23.47 -1.68 -16.34
N ASN A 78 -22.52 -1.06 -15.64
CA ASN A 78 -21.18 -0.83 -16.17
C ASN A 78 -20.48 -2.18 -16.46
N GLN A 79 -20.00 -2.34 -17.69
CA GLN A 79 -19.29 -3.54 -18.18
C GLN A 79 -17.79 -3.51 -17.88
N TRP A 80 -17.23 -2.34 -17.56
CA TRP A 80 -15.80 -2.13 -17.32
C TRP A 80 -15.37 -2.45 -15.90
N VAL A 81 -16.28 -2.98 -15.08
CA VAL A 81 -15.96 -3.49 -13.74
C VAL A 81 -15.43 -4.91 -13.88
N ALA A 82 -14.20 -5.17 -13.41
CA ALA A 82 -13.62 -6.50 -13.39
C ALA A 82 -14.50 -7.44 -12.54
N ARG A 83 -15.07 -8.47 -13.17
CA ARG A 83 -15.92 -9.49 -12.53
C ARG A 83 -15.39 -10.88 -12.82
N ASP A 84 -15.62 -11.79 -11.88
CA ASP A 84 -15.33 -13.21 -12.03
C ASP A 84 -16.17 -13.86 -13.14
N LEU A 85 -15.57 -14.81 -13.85
CA LEU A 85 -16.30 -15.69 -14.77
C LEU A 85 -17.14 -16.74 -14.04
N GLU A 86 -18.10 -17.32 -14.76
CA GLU A 86 -18.90 -18.41 -14.23
C GLU A 86 -18.04 -19.62 -13.85
N LYS A 87 -18.50 -20.41 -12.86
CA LYS A 87 -17.75 -21.58 -12.36
C LYS A 87 -17.39 -22.58 -13.47
N HIS A 88 -18.30 -22.79 -14.42
CA HIS A 88 -18.06 -23.73 -15.52
C HIS A 88 -17.01 -23.20 -16.52
N GLN A 89 -16.98 -21.90 -16.77
CA GLN A 89 -15.97 -21.23 -17.61
C GLN A 89 -14.59 -21.30 -16.94
N ARG A 90 -14.50 -20.99 -15.64
CA ARG A 90 -13.26 -21.14 -14.87
C ARG A 90 -12.75 -22.59 -14.88
N GLY A 91 -13.65 -23.56 -14.73
CA GLY A 91 -13.31 -24.98 -14.83
C GLY A 91 -12.76 -25.37 -16.22
N GLN A 92 -13.32 -24.80 -17.30
CA GLN A 92 -12.82 -25.02 -18.65
C GLN A 92 -11.45 -24.37 -18.88
N ILE A 93 -11.23 -23.15 -18.38
CA ILE A 93 -9.94 -22.46 -18.47
C ILE A 93 -8.87 -23.25 -17.72
N ALA A 94 -9.15 -23.65 -16.47
CA ALA A 94 -8.21 -24.44 -15.67
C ALA A 94 -7.88 -25.80 -16.33
N ALA A 95 -8.86 -26.46 -16.93
CA ALA A 95 -8.65 -27.74 -17.63
C ALA A 95 -7.88 -27.57 -18.96
N ARG A 96 -8.07 -26.45 -19.67
CA ARG A 96 -7.40 -26.16 -20.94
C ARG A 96 -5.96 -25.69 -20.74
N TYR A 97 -5.70 -24.97 -19.65
CA TYR A 97 -4.41 -24.35 -19.35
C TYR A 97 -3.82 -24.81 -18.01
N PRO A 98 -3.66 -26.14 -17.78
CA PRO A 98 -3.13 -26.64 -16.52
C PRO A 98 -1.67 -26.20 -16.27
N PHE A 99 -0.93 -25.92 -17.35
CA PHE A 99 0.47 -25.50 -17.31
C PHE A 99 0.71 -24.08 -16.77
N PHE A 100 -0.34 -23.30 -16.51
CA PHE A 100 -0.23 -22.03 -15.80
C PHE A 100 0.00 -22.21 -14.29
N ALA A 101 -0.16 -23.43 -13.76
CA ALA A 101 0.17 -23.70 -12.37
C ALA A 101 1.67 -23.49 -12.09
N PRO A 102 2.04 -22.92 -10.93
CA PRO A 102 3.44 -22.72 -10.58
C PRO A 102 4.17 -24.06 -10.50
N ASN A 103 5.41 -24.11 -10.96
CA ASN A 103 6.25 -25.32 -10.97
C ASN A 103 5.61 -26.52 -11.72
N TYR A 104 4.80 -26.26 -12.75
CA TYR A 104 4.26 -27.33 -13.60
C TYR A 104 5.36 -28.05 -14.41
N GLU A 105 6.41 -27.34 -14.80
CA GLU A 105 7.54 -27.89 -15.57
C GLU A 105 8.29 -28.96 -14.78
N ILE A 106 8.58 -30.09 -15.45
CA ILE A 106 9.35 -31.19 -14.85
C ILE A 106 10.82 -30.77 -14.66
N LYS A 107 11.30 -30.84 -13.41
CA LYS A 107 12.71 -30.65 -13.04
C LYS A 107 13.23 -31.90 -12.33
N PRO A 108 14.39 -32.47 -12.73
CA PRO A 108 15.22 -32.11 -13.88
C PRO A 108 14.59 -32.47 -15.23
N TRP A 109 14.97 -31.75 -16.29
CA TRP A 109 14.48 -31.97 -17.65
C TRP A 109 15.40 -32.89 -18.45
N LEU A 110 14.88 -34.03 -18.92
CA LEU A 110 15.67 -35.11 -19.53
C LEU A 110 15.48 -35.26 -21.05
N TRP A 111 14.42 -34.71 -21.63
CA TRP A 111 13.99 -34.97 -23.01
C TRP A 111 14.47 -33.87 -23.96
N TYR A 112 15.37 -34.18 -24.88
CA TYR A 112 15.89 -33.21 -25.84
C TYR A 112 15.63 -33.65 -27.28
N PRO A 113 15.59 -32.71 -28.24
CA PRO A 113 15.49 -33.05 -29.66
C PRO A 113 16.62 -33.99 -30.10
N GLY A 114 16.30 -34.96 -30.96
CA GLY A 114 17.24 -35.96 -31.47
C GLY A 114 17.34 -37.24 -30.64
N ASP A 115 16.83 -37.28 -29.40
CA ASP A 115 16.82 -38.52 -28.61
C ASP A 115 15.85 -39.55 -29.20
N ILE A 116 16.21 -40.83 -29.10
CA ILE A 116 15.33 -41.95 -29.47
C ILE A 116 14.51 -42.35 -28.24
N VAL A 117 13.20 -42.44 -28.43
CA VAL A 117 12.26 -42.72 -27.36
C VAL A 117 11.20 -43.75 -27.78
N GLU A 118 10.67 -44.48 -26.79
CA GLU A 118 9.60 -45.48 -26.95
C GLU A 118 8.34 -45.06 -26.18
N VAL A 119 7.17 -45.22 -26.78
CA VAL A 119 5.87 -44.98 -26.13
C VAL A 119 5.50 -46.16 -25.23
N THR A 120 5.34 -45.90 -23.94
CA THR A 120 5.02 -46.92 -22.93
C THR A 120 3.53 -47.06 -22.64
N SER A 121 2.73 -46.01 -22.86
CA SER A 121 1.30 -46.03 -22.57
C SER A 121 0.50 -45.14 -23.53
N GLY A 122 -0.75 -45.50 -23.79
CA GLY A 122 -1.67 -44.75 -24.65
C GLY A 122 -1.85 -45.37 -26.03
N GLU A 123 -1.99 -44.52 -27.04
CA GLU A 123 -2.05 -44.95 -28.45
C GLU A 123 -0.63 -45.09 -29.00
N GLY A 124 -0.37 -46.16 -29.76
CA GLY A 124 0.97 -46.41 -30.31
C GLY A 124 2.00 -46.98 -29.33
N VAL A 125 1.56 -47.69 -28.27
CA VAL A 125 2.48 -48.37 -27.33
C VAL A 125 3.45 -49.30 -28.07
N GLY A 126 4.73 -49.25 -27.69
CA GLY A 126 5.82 -50.02 -28.28
C GLY A 126 6.41 -49.41 -29.56
N GLN A 127 5.83 -48.33 -30.08
CA GLN A 127 6.41 -47.60 -31.20
C GLN A 127 7.57 -46.73 -30.72
N ARG A 128 8.63 -46.72 -31.53
CA ARG A 128 9.87 -45.97 -31.30
C ARG A 128 9.98 -44.85 -32.31
N GLY A 129 10.53 -43.71 -31.90
CA GLY A 129 10.78 -42.58 -32.78
C GLY A 129 11.79 -41.61 -32.19
N SER A 130 12.28 -40.69 -33.02
CA SER A 130 13.15 -39.60 -32.59
C SER A 130 12.32 -38.40 -32.14
N ILE A 131 12.76 -37.68 -31.11
CA ILE A 131 12.12 -36.42 -30.70
C ILE A 131 12.46 -35.34 -31.74
N ILE A 132 11.43 -34.79 -32.39
CA ILE A 132 11.56 -33.69 -33.36
C ILE A 132 11.62 -32.35 -32.62
N ALA A 133 10.66 -32.13 -31.72
CA ALA A 133 10.51 -30.86 -31.01
C ALA A 133 10.04 -31.09 -29.57
N VAL A 134 10.36 -30.14 -28.71
CA VAL A 134 10.07 -30.21 -27.28
C VAL A 134 9.30 -28.97 -26.86
N VAL A 135 8.15 -29.17 -26.22
CA VAL A 135 7.34 -28.09 -25.63
C VAL A 135 7.48 -28.16 -24.11
N LYS A 136 8.60 -27.61 -23.62
CA LYS A 136 9.04 -27.76 -22.22
C LYS A 136 7.99 -27.31 -21.20
N TYR A 137 7.41 -26.13 -21.39
CA TYR A 137 6.44 -25.54 -20.44
C TYR A 137 5.12 -26.34 -20.34
N LYS A 138 4.78 -27.18 -21.32
CA LYS A 138 3.60 -28.08 -21.26
C LYS A 138 3.95 -29.51 -20.85
N ASN A 139 5.23 -29.84 -20.69
CA ASN A 139 5.71 -31.21 -20.54
C ASN A 139 5.25 -32.12 -21.70
N GLU A 140 5.36 -31.62 -22.92
CA GLU A 140 4.98 -32.36 -24.14
C GLU A 140 6.15 -32.44 -25.13
N ILE A 141 6.19 -33.53 -25.90
CA ILE A 141 7.21 -33.80 -26.93
C ILE A 141 6.54 -34.22 -28.24
N LEU A 142 7.13 -33.84 -29.36
CA LEU A 142 6.72 -34.29 -30.69
C LEU A 142 7.69 -35.38 -31.14
N VAL A 143 7.18 -36.56 -31.45
CA VAL A 143 7.98 -37.73 -31.82
C VAL A 143 7.67 -38.13 -33.25
N GLN A 144 8.70 -38.35 -34.06
CA GLN A 144 8.57 -38.63 -35.49
C GLN A 144 7.66 -39.83 -35.78
N ASN A 145 6.68 -39.66 -36.68
CA ASN A 145 5.70 -40.67 -37.08
C ASN A 145 4.83 -41.24 -35.94
N ILE A 146 4.75 -40.61 -34.77
CA ILE A 146 3.88 -41.03 -33.66
C ILE A 146 2.81 -39.95 -33.43
N ASN A 147 1.57 -40.38 -33.15
CA ASN A 147 0.43 -39.48 -32.90
C ASN A 147 0.22 -38.48 -34.06
N VAL A 148 0.28 -38.97 -35.29
CA VAL A 148 0.02 -38.20 -36.51
C VAL A 148 -1.49 -37.94 -36.59
N GLN A 149 -1.87 -36.67 -36.72
CA GLN A 149 -3.27 -36.28 -36.92
C GLN A 149 -3.39 -35.31 -38.09
N ASP A 150 -4.59 -35.26 -38.66
CA ASP A 150 -4.94 -34.35 -39.74
C ASP A 150 -5.16 -32.93 -39.17
N VAL A 151 -4.31 -31.99 -39.58
CA VAL A 151 -4.45 -30.56 -39.28
C VAL A 151 -5.18 -29.90 -40.46
N VAL A 152 -6.38 -29.41 -40.18
CA VAL A 152 -7.18 -28.67 -41.17
C VAL A 152 -6.77 -27.19 -41.16
N ILE A 153 -6.33 -26.71 -42.31
CA ILE A 153 -6.04 -25.30 -42.56
C ILE A 153 -7.27 -24.69 -43.24
N PRO A 154 -7.96 -23.72 -42.62
CA PRO A 154 -9.17 -23.14 -43.19
C PRO A 154 -8.86 -22.42 -44.50
N ALA A 155 -9.84 -22.43 -45.41
CA ALA A 155 -9.74 -21.74 -46.69
C ALA A 155 -9.57 -20.22 -46.50
N SER A 156 -8.70 -19.63 -47.29
CA SER A 156 -8.58 -18.18 -47.49
C SER A 156 -9.00 -17.82 -48.91
N GLU A 157 -9.18 -16.54 -49.22
CA GLU A 157 -9.57 -16.08 -50.56
C GLU A 157 -8.64 -16.63 -51.66
N THR A 158 -7.35 -16.74 -51.35
CA THR A 158 -6.31 -17.23 -52.28
C THR A 158 -6.02 -18.73 -52.19
N ARG A 159 -6.48 -19.42 -51.14
CA ARG A 159 -6.09 -20.81 -50.86
C ARG A 159 -7.31 -21.65 -50.43
N PRO A 160 -7.60 -22.78 -51.11
CA PRO A 160 -8.66 -23.69 -50.67
C PRO A 160 -8.33 -24.33 -49.32
N GLU A 161 -9.34 -24.91 -48.68
CA GLU A 161 -9.15 -25.71 -47.47
C GLU A 161 -8.15 -26.85 -47.73
N GLN A 162 -7.18 -27.01 -46.84
CA GLN A 162 -6.12 -28.01 -46.99
C GLN A 162 -6.03 -28.85 -45.72
N VAL A 163 -5.94 -30.16 -45.90
CA VAL A 163 -5.69 -31.11 -44.80
C VAL A 163 -4.25 -31.58 -44.89
N VAL A 164 -3.48 -31.35 -43.83
CA VAL A 164 -2.05 -31.71 -43.74
C VAL A 164 -1.83 -32.60 -42.53
N GLN A 165 -1.07 -33.67 -42.68
CA GLN A 165 -0.71 -34.54 -41.58
C GLN A 165 0.50 -34.01 -40.82
N ARG A 166 0.38 -33.93 -39.49
CA ARG A 166 1.48 -33.55 -38.59
C ARG A 166 1.43 -34.34 -37.30
N GLU A 167 2.62 -34.63 -36.77
CA GLU A 167 2.80 -35.19 -35.44
C GLU A 167 2.26 -34.23 -34.38
N HIS A 168 1.42 -34.74 -33.48
CA HIS A 168 0.87 -33.95 -32.38
C HIS A 168 1.62 -34.23 -31.08
N PRO A 169 1.69 -33.23 -30.17
CA PRO A 169 2.41 -33.38 -28.91
C PRO A 169 1.91 -34.56 -28.08
N ILE A 170 2.86 -35.28 -27.48
CA ILE A 170 2.64 -36.42 -26.58
C ILE A 170 3.13 -36.02 -25.19
N SER A 171 2.39 -36.42 -24.16
CA SER A 171 2.82 -36.20 -22.78
C SER A 171 4.12 -36.94 -22.47
N VAL A 172 5.07 -36.23 -21.88
CA VAL A 172 6.38 -36.74 -21.47
C VAL A 172 6.28 -38.00 -20.60
N HIS A 173 5.29 -38.10 -19.72
CA HIS A 173 5.12 -39.26 -18.83
C HIS A 173 4.79 -40.58 -19.56
N ARG A 174 4.35 -40.50 -20.81
CA ARG A 174 4.00 -41.69 -21.60
C ARG A 174 5.19 -42.27 -22.36
N VAL A 175 6.35 -41.64 -22.28
CA VAL A 175 7.48 -41.92 -23.14
C VAL A 175 8.74 -42.20 -22.30
N ARG A 176 9.59 -43.11 -22.75
CA ARG A 176 10.87 -43.46 -22.12
C ARG A 176 12.01 -43.39 -23.13
N HIS A 177 13.21 -43.07 -22.66
CA HIS A 177 14.40 -43.06 -23.51
C HIS A 177 14.82 -44.48 -23.86
N ILE A 178 15.40 -44.62 -25.05
CA ILE A 178 16.07 -45.82 -25.50
C ILE A 178 17.56 -45.57 -25.44
N ASP A 179 18.30 -46.48 -24.82
CA ASP A 179 19.75 -46.39 -24.78
C ASP A 179 20.34 -46.70 -26.17
N PRO A 180 21.20 -45.83 -26.75
CA PRO A 180 21.80 -46.12 -28.05
C PRO A 180 22.74 -47.33 -28.03
N SER A 181 23.22 -47.77 -26.86
CA SER A 181 24.11 -48.93 -26.74
C SER A 181 23.36 -50.25 -26.63
N THR A 182 22.29 -50.32 -25.83
CA THR A 182 21.51 -51.55 -25.62
C THR A 182 20.30 -51.66 -26.54
N ASN A 183 19.82 -50.55 -27.12
CA ASN A 183 18.55 -50.45 -27.85
C ASN A 183 17.31 -50.87 -27.04
N GLU A 184 17.43 -50.84 -25.71
CA GLU A 184 16.37 -51.13 -24.76
C GLU A 184 15.96 -49.86 -24.01
N MET A 185 14.77 -49.88 -23.40
CA MET A 185 14.27 -48.76 -22.59
C MET A 185 15.14 -48.58 -21.36
N CYS A 186 15.61 -47.36 -21.09
CA CYS A 186 16.50 -47.08 -19.98
C CYS A 186 15.99 -45.93 -19.09
N HIS A 187 16.51 -45.90 -17.86
CA HIS A 187 16.34 -44.79 -16.94
C HIS A 187 17.52 -43.82 -17.05
N LEU A 188 17.21 -42.53 -17.28
CA LEU A 188 18.21 -41.47 -17.34
C LEU A 188 18.22 -40.62 -16.06
N GLU A 189 19.41 -40.22 -15.63
CA GLU A 189 19.63 -39.23 -14.57
C GLU A 189 20.59 -38.13 -15.03
N ILE A 190 20.48 -36.92 -14.46
CA ILE A 190 21.44 -35.83 -14.75
C ILE A 190 22.65 -35.96 -13.84
N VAL A 191 23.85 -35.95 -14.44
CA VAL A 191 25.15 -35.98 -13.77
C VAL A 191 26.01 -34.82 -14.24
N LYS A 192 26.71 -34.17 -13.30
CA LYS A 192 27.69 -33.13 -13.60
C LYS A 192 29.04 -33.76 -13.91
N VAL A 193 29.53 -33.56 -15.12
CA VAL A 193 30.81 -34.09 -15.58
C VAL A 193 31.71 -32.92 -15.95
N ARG A 194 32.95 -32.95 -15.44
CA ARG A 194 33.95 -31.96 -15.84
C ARG A 194 34.45 -32.28 -17.24
N ASN A 195 34.26 -31.36 -18.18
CA ASN A 195 34.75 -31.53 -19.53
C ASN A 195 36.29 -31.43 -19.52
N LYS A 196 36.96 -32.37 -20.19
CA LYS A 196 38.43 -32.43 -20.24
C LYS A 196 39.05 -31.33 -21.10
N THR A 197 38.32 -30.79 -22.08
CA THR A 197 38.83 -29.77 -23.00
C THR A 197 38.58 -28.36 -22.50
N THR A 198 37.35 -28.03 -22.12
CA THR A 198 36.97 -26.69 -21.61
C THR A 198 37.27 -26.52 -20.13
N GLY A 199 37.35 -27.62 -19.36
CA GLY A 199 37.57 -27.59 -17.92
C GLY A 199 36.33 -27.23 -17.10
N GLU A 200 35.23 -26.85 -17.77
CA GLU A 200 33.94 -26.46 -17.18
C GLU A 200 33.13 -27.69 -16.72
N LEU A 201 32.21 -27.47 -15.78
CA LEU A 201 31.28 -28.48 -15.32
C LEU A 201 30.03 -28.47 -16.22
N GLU A 202 29.89 -29.48 -17.06
CA GLU A 202 28.74 -29.65 -17.93
C GLU A 202 27.75 -30.65 -17.31
N GLU A 203 26.46 -30.36 -17.47
CA GLU A 203 25.41 -31.33 -17.15
C GLU A 203 25.25 -32.31 -18.32
N ARG A 204 25.33 -33.60 -18.02
CA ARG A 204 25.10 -34.68 -18.97
C ARG A 204 24.06 -35.63 -18.42
N ARG A 205 23.43 -36.40 -19.30
CA ARG A 205 22.46 -37.43 -18.92
C ARG A 205 23.16 -38.77 -18.92
N ILE A 206 23.03 -39.57 -17.87
CA ILE A 206 23.59 -40.92 -17.79
C ILE A 206 22.48 -41.96 -17.85
N SER A 207 22.66 -43.00 -18.64
CA SER A 207 21.85 -44.21 -18.57
C SER A 207 22.28 -45.05 -17.36
N LEU A 208 21.36 -45.36 -16.45
CA LEU A 208 21.65 -46.15 -15.26
C LEU A 208 22.01 -47.61 -15.59
N GLU A 209 21.53 -48.12 -16.73
CA GLU A 209 21.68 -49.53 -17.10
C GLU A 209 23.02 -49.80 -17.79
N SER A 210 23.39 -48.97 -18.76
CA SER A 210 24.65 -49.14 -19.51
C SER A 210 25.79 -48.24 -19.02
N GLY A 211 25.48 -47.18 -18.26
CA GLY A 211 26.43 -46.12 -17.94
C GLY A 211 26.73 -45.17 -19.11
N ALA A 212 26.00 -45.26 -20.24
CA ALA A 212 26.20 -44.39 -21.39
C ALA A 212 25.89 -42.92 -21.06
N LEU A 213 26.83 -42.03 -21.40
CA LEU A 213 26.68 -40.59 -21.22
C LEU A 213 26.12 -39.96 -22.50
N LEU A 214 24.92 -39.39 -22.39
CA LEU A 214 24.25 -38.63 -23.44
C LEU A 214 24.44 -37.12 -23.20
N PRO A 215 25.07 -36.39 -24.13
CA PRO A 215 25.19 -34.94 -24.01
C PRO A 215 23.82 -34.26 -24.15
N ILE A 216 23.69 -33.06 -23.60
CA ILE A 216 22.57 -32.17 -23.88
C ILE A 216 22.87 -31.49 -25.22
N PRO A 217 22.02 -31.66 -26.26
CA PRO A 217 22.24 -30.98 -27.52
C PRO A 217 22.09 -29.47 -27.33
N ALA A 218 22.93 -28.69 -28.03
CA ALA A 218 22.76 -27.24 -28.08
C ALA A 218 21.40 -26.92 -28.73
N PRO A 219 20.66 -25.93 -28.24
CA PRO A 219 19.43 -25.50 -28.88
C PRO A 219 19.73 -25.03 -30.30
N GLU A 220 18.95 -25.50 -31.28
CA GLU A 220 18.98 -24.95 -32.63
C GLU A 220 18.31 -23.57 -32.60
N GLU A 221 19.10 -22.53 -32.28
CA GLU A 221 18.65 -21.16 -32.44
C GLU A 221 18.64 -20.86 -33.93
N THR A 222 17.45 -20.80 -34.52
CA THR A 222 17.27 -20.16 -35.82
C THR A 222 17.64 -18.69 -35.65
N VAL A 223 18.88 -18.34 -36.02
CA VAL A 223 19.36 -16.96 -36.00
C VAL A 223 18.64 -16.23 -37.14
N GLU A 224 17.45 -15.69 -36.84
CA GLU A 224 16.81 -14.72 -37.72
C GLU A 224 17.77 -13.55 -37.87
N ALA A 225 18.19 -13.26 -39.10
CA ALA A 225 19.05 -12.12 -39.36
C ALA A 225 18.30 -10.84 -38.95
N GLY A 226 18.89 -10.09 -38.01
CA GLY A 226 18.34 -8.81 -37.58
C GLY A 226 18.39 -7.75 -38.69
N ASP A 227 17.80 -6.58 -38.41
CA ASP A 227 17.73 -5.48 -39.37
C ASP A 227 19.08 -4.74 -39.42
N PRO A 228 19.90 -4.90 -40.48
CA PRO A 228 21.23 -4.30 -40.53
C PRO A 228 21.21 -2.77 -40.53
N LEU A 229 20.05 -2.12 -40.74
CA LEU A 229 19.92 -0.67 -40.64
C LEU A 229 19.79 -0.19 -39.19
N LYS A 230 19.29 -1.05 -38.29
CA LYS A 230 19.05 -0.73 -36.87
C LYS A 230 20.04 -1.43 -35.94
N ASP A 231 20.64 -2.52 -36.40
CA ASP A 231 21.60 -3.29 -35.64
C ASP A 231 22.99 -2.69 -35.82
N THR A 232 23.58 -2.23 -34.72
CA THR A 232 24.95 -1.75 -34.68
C THR A 232 25.92 -2.89 -34.98
N ALA A 233 27.00 -2.60 -35.69
CA ALA A 233 28.06 -3.59 -35.92
C ALA A 233 28.64 -4.04 -34.57
N ILE A 234 28.99 -5.32 -34.47
CA ILE A 234 29.53 -5.92 -33.22
C ILE A 234 30.80 -5.16 -32.77
N GLN A 235 31.61 -4.70 -33.73
CA GLN A 235 32.82 -3.92 -33.43
C GLN A 235 32.48 -2.65 -32.65
N ASP A 236 31.54 -1.84 -33.15
CA ASP A 236 31.13 -0.59 -32.51
C ASP A 236 30.43 -0.82 -31.15
N ALA A 237 29.72 -1.95 -31.00
CA ALA A 237 29.05 -2.30 -29.74
C ALA A 237 30.02 -2.78 -28.65
N ASP A 238 31.10 -3.46 -29.04
CA ASP A 238 32.14 -3.98 -28.15
C ASP A 238 33.24 -2.93 -27.84
N GLU A 239 33.18 -1.74 -28.45
CA GLU A 239 34.10 -0.64 -28.15
C GLU A 239 33.95 -0.18 -26.69
N ASP A 240 34.94 -0.53 -25.85
CA ASP A 240 35.01 -0.09 -24.44
C ASP A 240 35.35 1.39 -24.35
N THR A 241 34.31 2.21 -24.44
CA THR A 241 34.40 3.68 -24.38
C THR A 241 34.22 4.24 -22.96
N PHE A 242 33.88 3.41 -21.97
CA PHE A 242 33.52 3.86 -20.62
C PHE A 242 34.75 4.07 -19.73
N ASP A 243 35.11 5.34 -19.49
CA ASP A 243 36.17 5.70 -18.53
C ASP A 243 35.59 6.00 -17.14
N ARG A 244 35.53 4.95 -16.32
CA ARG A 244 35.03 5.03 -14.93
C ARG A 244 35.70 6.13 -14.11
N ALA A 245 36.99 6.41 -14.34
CA ALA A 245 37.74 7.37 -13.53
C ALA A 245 37.34 8.83 -13.81
N LYS A 246 36.81 9.13 -15.01
CA LYS A 246 36.36 10.48 -15.37
C LYS A 246 34.89 10.72 -15.03
N GLU A 247 34.03 9.75 -15.28
CA GLU A 247 32.59 9.92 -15.09
C GLU A 247 32.18 9.83 -13.63
N PHE A 248 32.81 8.92 -12.87
CA PHE A 248 32.41 8.67 -11.49
C PHE A 248 32.60 9.89 -10.57
N PRO A 249 33.73 10.64 -10.61
CA PRO A 249 33.89 11.85 -9.81
C PRO A 249 32.81 12.89 -10.09
N LEU A 250 32.45 13.11 -11.36
CA LEU A 250 31.39 14.06 -11.73
C LEU A 250 30.03 13.65 -11.16
N LEU A 251 29.71 12.35 -11.21
CA LEU A 251 28.47 11.84 -10.62
C LEU A 251 28.47 11.97 -9.09
N VAL A 252 29.62 11.68 -8.45
CA VAL A 252 29.79 11.82 -7.00
C VAL A 252 29.66 13.28 -6.59
N GLU A 253 30.32 14.21 -7.29
CA GLU A 253 30.23 15.65 -7.03
C GLU A 253 28.80 16.16 -7.16
N ARG A 254 28.09 15.81 -8.25
CA ARG A 254 26.69 16.22 -8.43
C ARG A 254 25.76 15.69 -7.33
N ARG A 255 25.95 14.44 -6.91
CA ARG A 255 25.18 13.84 -5.83
C ARG A 255 25.52 14.44 -4.47
N LEU A 256 26.82 14.62 -4.19
CA LEU A 256 27.30 15.23 -2.96
C LEU A 256 26.76 16.65 -2.83
N HIS A 257 26.84 17.45 -3.88
CA HIS A 257 26.29 18.81 -3.90
C HIS A 257 24.77 18.82 -3.66
N ALA A 258 24.01 17.87 -4.22
CA ALA A 258 22.58 17.76 -3.96
C ALA A 258 22.29 17.41 -2.48
N ILE A 259 23.07 16.50 -1.89
CA ILE A 259 22.96 16.13 -0.47
C ILE A 259 23.33 17.31 0.43
N GLU A 260 24.41 18.02 0.13
CA GLU A 260 24.85 19.20 0.87
C GLU A 260 23.80 20.31 0.81
N LYS A 261 23.19 20.55 -0.35
CA LYS A 261 22.11 21.53 -0.51
C LYS A 261 20.91 21.18 0.38
N TYR A 262 20.44 19.93 0.33
CA TYR A 262 19.36 19.46 1.18
C TYR A 262 19.71 19.58 2.68
N PHE A 263 20.96 19.24 3.04
CA PHE A 263 21.45 19.40 4.42
C PHE A 263 21.45 20.87 4.86
N VAL A 264 21.84 21.81 3.99
CA VAL A 264 21.78 23.24 4.31
C VAL A 264 20.33 23.72 4.45
N GLU A 265 19.41 23.23 3.64
CA GLU A 265 17.97 23.54 3.75
C GLU A 265 17.41 23.06 5.10
N THR A 266 17.68 21.82 5.49
CA THR A 266 17.29 21.30 6.81
C THR A 266 17.95 22.06 7.97
N LEU A 267 19.22 22.47 7.83
CA LEU A 267 19.87 23.34 8.83
C LEU A 267 19.19 24.70 8.93
N LYS A 268 18.77 25.27 7.80
CA LYS A 268 18.05 26.54 7.75
C LYS A 268 16.71 26.44 8.48
N GLU A 269 15.92 25.39 8.22
CA GLU A 269 14.66 25.11 8.92
C GLU A 269 14.88 24.99 10.44
N SER A 270 15.90 24.22 10.85
CA SER A 270 16.23 24.07 12.27
C SER A 270 16.67 25.38 12.92
N TYR A 271 17.42 26.22 12.18
CA TYR A 271 17.85 27.53 12.65
C TYR A 271 16.66 28.47 12.81
N GLU A 272 15.76 28.54 11.83
CA GLU A 272 14.53 29.34 11.90
C GLU A 272 13.66 28.96 13.10
N PHE A 273 13.54 27.66 13.39
CA PHE A 273 12.84 27.17 14.58
C PHE A 273 13.52 27.59 15.90
N HIS A 274 14.84 27.45 16.00
CA HIS A 274 15.59 27.72 17.23
C HIS A 274 15.93 29.19 17.47
N GLU A 275 16.00 30.02 16.43
CA GLU A 275 16.30 31.45 16.53
C GLU A 275 15.23 32.16 17.37
N GLY A 276 13.94 31.86 17.14
CA GLY A 276 12.85 32.45 17.90
C GLY A 276 12.93 32.12 19.39
N LEU A 277 13.34 30.90 19.74
CA LEU A 277 13.56 30.49 21.13
C LEU A 277 14.75 31.22 21.76
N ARG A 278 15.88 31.35 21.03
CA ARG A 278 17.05 32.12 21.51
C ARG A 278 16.71 33.58 21.71
N ARG A 279 15.93 34.17 20.80
CA ARG A 279 15.49 35.55 20.89
C ARG A 279 14.60 35.78 22.12
N ARG A 280 13.60 34.91 22.35
CA ARG A 280 12.78 34.95 23.57
C ARG A 280 13.63 34.83 24.83
N ASN A 281 14.55 33.86 24.88
CA ASN A 281 15.44 33.72 26.04
C ASN A 281 16.32 34.96 26.27
N ALA A 282 16.80 35.60 25.21
CA ALA A 282 17.58 36.84 25.31
C ALA A 282 16.71 38.02 25.79
N GLU A 283 15.48 38.14 25.28
CA GLU A 283 14.51 39.14 25.73
C GLU A 283 14.11 38.91 27.19
N ASP A 284 13.87 37.66 27.60
CA ASP A 284 13.58 37.28 28.97
C ASP A 284 14.76 37.54 29.91
N MET A 285 16.00 37.28 29.47
CA MET A 285 17.21 37.64 30.23
C MET A 285 17.32 39.16 30.39
N GLN A 286 17.03 39.94 29.35
CA GLN A 286 17.02 41.40 29.43
C GLN A 286 15.90 41.92 30.35
N ARG A 287 14.70 41.32 30.30
CA ARG A 287 13.58 41.62 31.21
C ARG A 287 13.97 41.31 32.65
N PHE A 288 14.53 40.13 32.90
CA PHE A 288 15.04 39.74 34.21
C PHE A 288 16.08 40.73 34.73
N GLN A 289 17.04 41.16 33.90
CA GLN A 289 18.02 42.18 34.29
C GLN A 289 17.35 43.52 34.63
N LYS A 290 16.34 43.96 33.86
CA LYS A 290 15.55 45.16 34.18
C LYS A 290 14.79 45.00 35.50
N ASP A 291 14.13 43.86 35.71
CA ASP A 291 13.38 43.57 36.94
C ASP A 291 14.29 43.52 38.17
N VAL A 292 15.50 42.98 38.03
CA VAL A 292 16.53 43.00 39.08
C VAL A 292 16.89 44.46 39.42
N VAL A 293 17.08 45.32 38.42
CA VAL A 293 17.34 46.75 38.64
C VAL A 293 16.15 47.43 39.31
N VAL A 294 14.92 47.20 38.83
CA VAL A 294 13.69 47.76 39.42
C VAL A 294 13.54 47.34 40.88
N ARG A 295 13.63 46.04 41.19
CA ARG A 295 13.57 45.54 42.57
C ARG A 295 14.70 46.07 43.44
N ALA A 296 15.90 46.22 42.89
CA ALA A 296 17.01 46.83 43.62
C ALA A 296 16.70 48.30 43.94
N THR A 297 16.13 49.06 42.99
CA THR A 297 15.70 50.45 43.22
C THR A 297 14.53 50.57 44.19
N GLU A 298 13.54 49.67 44.13
CA GLU A 298 12.43 49.61 45.08
C GLU A 298 12.92 49.28 46.50
N LYS A 299 13.81 48.30 46.64
CA LYS A 299 14.42 47.96 47.94
C LYS A 299 15.25 49.12 48.47
N LEU A 300 16.05 49.76 47.63
CA LEU A 300 16.83 50.94 48.02
C LEU A 300 15.90 52.09 48.46
N ALA A 301 14.85 52.37 47.70
CA ALA A 301 13.85 53.37 48.04
C ALA A 301 13.14 53.04 49.36
N ALA A 302 12.76 51.78 49.57
CA ALA A 302 12.16 51.31 50.82
C ALA A 302 13.13 51.43 52.01
N VAL A 303 14.42 51.13 51.84
CA VAL A 303 15.45 51.31 52.88
C VAL A 303 15.65 52.79 53.20
N VAL A 304 15.65 53.66 52.18
CA VAL A 304 15.77 55.13 52.36
C VAL A 304 14.50 55.72 52.99
N ALA A 305 13.33 55.20 52.66
CA ALA A 305 12.04 55.65 53.19
C ALA A 305 11.70 55.05 54.57
N ALA A 306 12.24 53.87 54.91
CA ALA A 306 11.99 53.22 56.19
C ALA A 306 12.62 54.05 57.32
N PRO A 307 11.83 54.56 58.28
CA PRO A 307 12.37 55.27 59.43
C PRO A 307 13.28 54.30 60.21
N GLN A 308 14.52 54.73 60.48
CA GLN A 308 15.57 53.98 61.20
C GLN A 308 14.97 53.16 62.35
N ARG A 309 14.64 51.89 62.08
CA ARG A 309 14.28 50.94 63.13
C ARG A 309 15.58 50.56 63.79
N GLN A 310 15.76 51.04 65.03
CA GLN A 310 16.85 50.67 65.92
C GLN A 310 17.06 49.16 65.83
N SER A 311 18.22 48.78 65.29
CA SER A 311 18.64 47.39 65.15
C SER A 311 18.56 46.69 66.51
N PRO A 312 17.85 45.55 66.62
CA PRO A 312 17.86 44.75 67.84
C PRO A 312 19.27 44.20 68.11
N PRO A 313 19.63 43.95 69.39
CA PRO A 313 20.96 43.53 69.77
C PRO A 313 21.34 42.17 69.16
N SER A 314 22.55 42.17 68.60
CA SER A 314 23.30 41.04 68.05
C SER A 314 23.19 39.75 68.86
N ALA A 315 22.55 38.73 68.29
CA ALA A 315 22.70 37.34 68.74
C ALA A 315 23.96 36.75 68.09
N GLN A 316 25.01 36.59 68.91
CA GLN A 316 26.23 35.86 68.57
C GLN A 316 25.90 34.37 68.45
N GLY A 317 26.06 33.80 67.26
CA GLY A 317 25.99 32.36 66.98
C GLY A 317 27.11 31.98 66.04
N GLU A 318 28.00 31.13 66.52
CA GLU A 318 29.30 30.78 65.95
C GLU A 318 29.24 30.17 64.54
N ALA A 319 30.20 30.61 63.71
CA ALA A 319 30.52 30.05 62.41
C ALA A 319 31.50 28.87 62.53
N PRO A 320 31.35 27.80 61.73
CA PRO A 320 32.49 26.96 61.37
C PRO A 320 33.20 27.53 60.14
N ALA A 321 34.50 27.74 60.32
CA ALA A 321 35.47 28.09 59.30
C ALA A 321 35.62 26.97 58.25
N GLY A 322 35.79 27.36 56.98
CA GLY A 322 36.39 26.44 55.99
C GLY A 322 36.06 26.65 54.51
N VAL A 323 36.58 27.72 53.87
CA VAL A 323 37.45 27.59 52.67
C VAL A 323 36.85 26.78 51.49
N LYS A 324 36.26 27.36 50.41
CA LYS A 324 36.88 28.21 49.36
C LYS A 324 35.78 28.84 48.47
N GLY A 325 35.64 30.16 48.54
CA GLY A 325 35.62 31.04 47.37
C GLY A 325 34.40 31.17 46.46
N GLU A 326 33.17 30.86 46.88
CA GLU A 326 31.97 31.27 46.13
C GLU A 326 31.48 32.65 46.61
N ILE A 327 31.34 33.61 45.69
CA ILE A 327 30.70 34.89 45.94
C ILE A 327 29.19 34.62 46.06
N THR A 328 28.74 34.22 47.24
CA THR A 328 27.32 34.11 47.52
C THR A 328 26.75 35.53 47.67
N ALA A 329 25.54 35.76 47.13
CA ALA A 329 24.86 37.05 47.21
C ALA A 329 24.77 37.59 48.65
N GLU A 330 24.72 36.69 49.63
CA GLU A 330 24.67 37.02 51.05
C GLU A 330 25.93 37.75 51.56
N ASN A 331 27.13 37.40 51.08
CA ASN A 331 28.36 38.07 51.51
C ASN A 331 28.50 39.49 50.93
N VAL A 332 28.04 39.70 49.68
CA VAL A 332 28.01 41.05 49.08
C VAL A 332 26.97 41.93 49.80
N ILE A 333 25.80 41.37 50.12
CA ILE A 333 24.77 42.09 50.89
C ILE A 333 25.30 42.49 52.27
N ALA A 334 26.05 41.61 52.95
CA ALA A 334 26.61 41.92 54.28
C ALA A 334 27.68 43.02 54.26
N GLU A 335 28.50 43.12 53.21
CA GLU A 335 29.47 44.23 53.08
C GLU A 335 28.80 45.56 52.70
N VAL A 336 27.79 45.55 51.82
CA VAL A 336 27.04 46.76 51.48
C VAL A 336 26.30 47.32 52.71
N LEU A 337 25.67 46.47 53.51
CA LEU A 337 25.01 46.89 54.75
C LEU A 337 25.99 47.47 55.78
N LYS A 338 27.22 46.93 55.88
CA LYS A 338 28.27 47.51 56.73
C LYS A 338 28.76 48.88 56.24
N ALA A 339 28.74 49.13 54.94
CA ALA A 339 29.10 50.43 54.39
C ALA A 339 27.98 51.48 54.61
N GLU A 340 26.71 51.08 54.59
CA GLU A 340 25.55 51.96 54.81
C GLU A 340 25.46 52.51 56.25
N GLU A 341 25.86 51.72 57.27
CA GLU A 341 25.83 52.15 58.68
C GLU A 341 26.75 53.35 58.97
N LEU A 342 27.80 53.57 58.17
CA LEU A 342 28.78 54.64 58.39
C LEU A 342 28.39 56.00 57.78
N HIS A 343 27.29 56.11 57.02
CA HIS A 343 26.89 57.38 56.37
C HIS A 343 25.56 57.96 56.85
N ASN A 344 24.84 57.30 57.76
CA ASN A 344 23.50 57.71 58.19
C ASN A 344 23.45 58.40 59.57
N SER A 345 24.15 59.52 59.70
CA SER A 345 23.76 60.54 60.67
C SER A 345 23.80 61.92 60.00
N THR A 346 22.64 62.57 59.89
CA THR A 346 22.38 63.93 59.36
C THR A 346 22.15 64.13 57.85
N ALA A 347 21.94 63.08 57.05
CA ALA A 347 21.55 63.23 55.64
C ALA A 347 20.02 63.27 55.48
N SER A 348 19.42 64.46 55.52
CA SER A 348 18.06 64.65 55.00
C SER A 348 18.08 64.66 53.47
N LEU A 349 17.05 64.09 52.83
CA LEU A 349 16.91 64.16 51.37
C LEU A 349 16.91 65.64 50.92
N PRO A 350 17.57 66.00 49.80
CA PRO A 350 17.51 67.35 49.26
C PRO A 350 16.06 67.84 49.07
N ALA A 351 15.80 69.12 49.30
CA ALA A 351 14.43 69.68 49.30
C ALA A 351 13.64 69.37 48.01
N TRP A 352 14.30 69.37 46.85
CA TRP A 352 13.66 69.05 45.57
C TRP A 352 13.26 67.56 45.41
N TRP A 353 13.97 66.62 46.06
CA TRP A 353 13.54 65.22 46.14
C TRP A 353 12.29 65.08 46.99
N GLN A 354 12.22 65.80 48.12
CA GLN A 354 11.06 65.78 49.01
C GLN A 354 9.81 66.32 48.31
N GLU A 355 9.95 67.39 47.52
CA GLU A 355 8.86 67.96 46.73
C GLU A 355 8.37 66.99 45.64
N MET A 356 9.29 66.37 44.89
CA MET A 356 8.92 65.34 43.91
C MET A 356 8.24 64.14 44.56
N ILE A 357 8.81 63.59 45.64
CA ILE A 357 8.20 62.47 46.38
C ILE A 357 6.82 62.86 46.88
N GLY A 358 6.65 64.07 47.41
CA GLY A 358 5.35 64.59 47.84
C GLY A 358 4.33 64.62 46.69
N SER A 359 4.74 65.06 45.49
CA SER A 359 3.87 65.04 44.31
C SER A 359 3.52 63.62 43.84
N TYR A 360 4.44 62.66 43.95
CA TYR A 360 4.14 61.26 43.62
C TYR A 360 3.22 60.63 44.66
N VAL A 361 3.41 60.93 45.94
CA VAL A 361 2.53 60.47 47.02
C VAL A 361 1.12 61.02 46.82
N SER A 362 0.97 62.30 46.44
CA SER A 362 -0.37 62.84 46.16
C SER A 362 -1.03 62.17 44.94
N VAL A 363 -0.27 61.85 43.89
CA VAL A 363 -0.81 61.10 42.74
C VAL A 363 -1.22 59.69 43.15
N LEU A 364 -0.41 59.00 43.96
CA LEU A 364 -0.74 57.67 44.48
C LEU A 364 -1.96 57.70 45.41
N GLU A 365 -2.09 58.71 46.27
CA GLU A 365 -3.28 58.92 47.12
C GLU A 365 -4.53 59.21 46.27
N GLU A 366 -4.40 59.99 45.19
CA GLU A 366 -5.49 60.24 44.24
C GLU A 366 -5.86 58.96 43.46
N GLU A 367 -4.88 58.16 43.03
CA GLU A 367 -5.11 56.88 42.37
C GLU A 367 -5.73 55.84 43.31
N GLU A 368 -5.27 55.74 44.55
CA GLU A 368 -5.86 54.89 45.59
C GLU A 368 -7.30 55.33 45.89
N ALA A 369 -7.55 56.63 46.06
CA ALA A 369 -8.91 57.15 46.26
C ALA A 369 -9.82 56.91 45.05
N ALA A 370 -9.28 56.99 43.82
CA ALA A 370 -10.02 56.66 42.61
C ALA A 370 -10.31 55.15 42.53
N GLN A 371 -9.34 54.29 42.87
CA GLN A 371 -9.53 52.84 42.94
C GLN A 371 -10.56 52.47 44.01
N GLU A 372 -10.50 53.06 45.19
CA GLU A 372 -11.51 52.87 46.25
C GLU A 372 -12.89 53.36 45.80
N ALA A 373 -12.97 54.46 45.05
CA ALA A 373 -14.23 54.95 44.49
C ALA A 373 -14.79 54.01 43.42
N GLU A 374 -13.95 53.52 42.49
CA GLU A 374 -14.35 52.53 41.48
C GLU A 374 -14.76 51.21 42.13
N GLU A 375 -14.04 50.74 43.16
CA GLU A 375 -14.42 49.56 43.92
C GLU A 375 -15.73 49.77 44.68
N ALA A 376 -15.94 50.93 45.30
CA ALA A 376 -17.20 51.28 45.96
C ALA A 376 -18.38 51.36 44.96
N GLU A 377 -18.15 51.86 43.75
CA GLU A 377 -19.13 51.83 42.67
C GLU A 377 -19.42 50.40 42.22
N ARG A 378 -18.39 49.57 41.98
CA ARG A 378 -18.57 48.15 41.64
C ARG A 378 -19.34 47.39 42.72
N VAL A 379 -19.09 47.69 44.00
CA VAL A 379 -19.82 47.09 45.12
C VAL A 379 -21.27 47.59 45.15
N ARG A 380 -21.54 48.88 44.88
CA ARG A 380 -22.90 49.43 44.78
C ARG A 380 -23.68 48.86 43.61
N THR A 381 -23.07 48.75 42.42
CA THR A 381 -23.71 48.15 41.25
C THR A 381 -24.00 46.68 41.51
N ALA A 382 -23.04 45.92 42.05
CA ALA A 382 -23.26 44.53 42.43
C ALA A 382 -24.36 44.36 43.51
N ALA A 383 -24.51 45.30 44.44
CA ALA A 383 -25.58 45.28 45.43
C ALA A 383 -26.96 45.64 44.83
N ALA A 384 -27.02 46.59 43.90
CA ALA A 384 -28.24 46.95 43.17
C ALA A 384 -28.73 45.79 42.29
N ASP A 385 -27.80 45.11 41.60
CA ASP A 385 -28.10 43.93 40.80
C ASP A 385 -28.70 42.81 41.66
N ARG A 386 -28.15 42.57 42.86
CA ARG A 386 -28.73 41.59 43.81
C ARG A 386 -30.13 41.98 44.29
N GLN A 387 -30.42 43.26 44.54
CA GLN A 387 -31.77 43.70 44.90
C GLN A 387 -32.75 43.51 43.74
N ALA A 388 -32.35 43.83 42.51
CA ALA A 388 -33.16 43.60 41.32
C ALA A 388 -33.45 42.10 41.12
N GLU A 389 -32.45 41.23 41.34
CA GLU A 389 -32.64 39.78 41.33
C GLU A 389 -33.64 39.32 42.40
N THR A 390 -33.60 39.85 43.63
CA THR A 390 -34.59 39.49 44.66
C THR A 390 -36.01 39.93 44.32
N LEU A 391 -36.20 41.12 43.74
CA LEU A 391 -37.52 41.60 43.32
C LEU A 391 -38.07 40.79 42.13
N MET A 392 -37.20 40.39 41.20
CA MET A 392 -37.57 39.50 40.10
C MET A 392 -37.92 38.10 40.59
N ALA A 393 -37.17 37.57 41.58
CA ALA A 393 -37.45 36.27 42.19
C ALA A 393 -38.82 36.24 42.90
N ASP A 394 -39.16 37.28 43.68
CA ASP A 394 -40.48 37.39 44.31
C ASP A 394 -41.61 37.53 43.27
N ALA A 395 -41.39 38.26 42.17
CA ALA A 395 -42.36 38.36 41.08
C ALA A 395 -42.57 37.02 40.34
N THR A 396 -41.52 36.21 40.19
CA THR A 396 -41.63 34.87 39.58
C THR A 396 -42.30 33.85 40.52
N ALA A 397 -42.09 33.95 41.84
CA ALA A 397 -42.72 33.07 42.81
C ALA A 397 -44.25 33.26 42.91
N ASP A 398 -44.74 34.47 42.65
CA ASP A 398 -46.18 34.74 42.56
C ASP A 398 -46.80 34.29 41.20
N ALA A 399 -46.01 34.18 40.13
CA ALA A 399 -46.49 33.74 38.82
C ALA A 399 -46.69 32.22 38.70
N GLU A 400 -45.98 31.40 39.48
CA GLU A 400 -46.07 29.92 39.41
C GLU A 400 -47.26 29.31 40.18
N ARG A 401 -48.09 30.12 40.87
CA ARG A 401 -49.20 29.63 41.72
C ARG A 401 -50.59 29.59 41.04
N ALA A 402 -50.68 29.85 39.73
CA ALA A 402 -51.94 29.81 38.97
C ALA A 402 -52.00 28.58 38.02
N PRO A 403 -52.94 27.63 38.21
CA PRO A 403 -53.06 26.48 37.32
C PRO A 403 -54.03 26.78 36.17
N GLY A 404 -53.55 26.70 34.92
CA GLY A 404 -54.42 26.46 33.77
C GLY A 404 -53.97 27.06 32.45
N SER A 405 -54.04 26.21 31.41
CA SER A 405 -54.04 26.53 29.96
C SER A 405 -52.70 26.99 29.37
N ALA A 406 -52.33 26.70 28.14
CA ALA A 406 -52.78 25.77 27.11
C ALA A 406 -51.65 25.68 26.08
N SER A 407 -51.63 24.55 25.38
CA SER A 407 -50.89 24.25 24.16
C SER A 407 -50.71 25.41 23.16
N LEU A 408 -49.50 25.56 22.62
CA LEU A 408 -49.33 26.05 21.25
C LEU A 408 -48.03 25.51 20.64
N GLU A 409 -48.23 24.66 19.64
CA GLU A 409 -47.25 24.15 18.69
C GLU A 409 -46.84 25.27 17.72
N ALA A 410 -45.55 25.36 17.41
CA ALA A 410 -44.98 26.03 16.23
C ALA A 410 -43.67 25.27 15.95
N GLU A 411 -43.63 24.34 14.98
CA GLU A 411 -43.35 24.57 13.55
C GLU A 411 -42.00 25.27 13.35
N ASP A 412 -40.93 24.47 13.39
CA ASP A 412 -39.58 24.86 12.97
C ASP A 412 -39.44 24.62 11.46
N ASP A 413 -39.28 25.72 10.74
CA ASP A 413 -39.03 25.87 9.31
C ASP A 413 -37.51 25.81 9.07
N GLU A 414 -37.00 24.66 8.60
CA GLU A 414 -35.59 24.47 8.24
C GLU A 414 -35.29 25.13 6.89
N GLY A 415 -34.82 26.39 6.95
CA GLY A 415 -34.17 27.09 5.85
C GLY A 415 -32.67 26.80 5.80
N GLU A 416 -32.28 25.72 5.14
CA GLU A 416 -30.91 25.36 4.78
C GLU A 416 -30.40 26.30 3.66
N LEU A 417 -29.72 27.39 4.03
CA LEU A 417 -28.98 28.23 3.10
C LEU A 417 -27.50 27.86 3.13
N GLY A 418 -27.05 27.32 1.99
CA GLY A 418 -25.65 27.02 1.72
C GLY A 418 -24.77 28.26 1.69
N ALA A 419 -23.58 28.13 2.28
CA ALA A 419 -22.41 28.89 1.93
C ALA A 419 -21.39 27.91 1.37
N VAL A 420 -21.01 28.21 0.14
CA VAL A 420 -20.07 27.54 -0.75
C VAL A 420 -18.71 28.22 -0.58
N ASP A 421 -17.65 27.44 -0.84
CA ASP A 421 -16.24 27.80 -0.97
C ASP A 421 -15.44 27.93 0.35
N GLU A 422 -14.52 26.99 0.59
CA GLU A 422 -13.11 27.22 0.26
C GLU A 422 -12.32 25.91 0.37
N ASP A 423 -11.35 25.78 -0.53
CA ASP A 423 -10.51 24.61 -0.79
C ASP A 423 -9.70 24.19 0.44
N GLU A 424 -9.70 22.90 0.78
CA GLU A 424 -8.65 22.33 1.62
C GLU A 424 -8.19 20.98 1.07
N ASP A 425 -6.92 20.99 0.71
CA ASP A 425 -6.23 20.00 -0.09
C ASP A 425 -5.99 18.70 0.67
N GLY A 426 -6.38 17.60 0.01
CA GLY A 426 -5.73 16.29 -0.02
C GLY A 426 -4.72 15.93 1.06
N GLU A 427 -5.21 15.37 2.17
CA GLU A 427 -4.43 14.48 3.04
C GLU A 427 -4.47 13.06 2.43
N LEU A 428 -3.45 12.75 1.62
CA LEU A 428 -3.17 11.42 1.09
C LEU A 428 -2.47 10.60 2.19
N ASP A 429 -3.24 9.74 2.85
CA ASP A 429 -2.72 8.66 3.70
C ASP A 429 -1.98 7.62 2.83
N ASP A 430 -0.68 7.83 2.63
CA ASP A 430 0.24 6.79 2.19
C ASP A 430 0.47 5.78 3.34
N ALA A 431 -0.40 4.78 3.39
CA ALA A 431 -0.17 3.55 4.13
C ALA A 431 1.03 2.80 3.51
N VAL A 432 2.23 3.12 3.97
CA VAL A 432 3.42 2.31 3.75
C VAL A 432 3.31 1.05 4.62
N ASP A 433 2.83 -0.03 4.00
CA ASP A 433 2.98 -1.39 4.51
C ASP A 433 4.48 -1.75 4.54
N GLY A 434 5.10 -1.45 5.68
CA GLY A 434 6.43 -1.89 6.06
C GLY A 434 6.43 -3.40 6.28
N ALA A 435 6.66 -4.16 5.22
CA ALA A 435 7.03 -5.57 5.26
C ALA A 435 8.29 -5.74 6.14
N THR A 436 8.08 -6.18 7.37
CA THR A 436 9.15 -6.66 8.25
C THR A 436 9.50 -8.08 7.84
N GLU A 437 10.40 -8.21 6.85
CA GLU A 437 11.10 -9.47 6.60
C GLU A 437 12.02 -9.77 7.78
N GLN A 438 11.55 -10.65 8.67
CA GLN A 438 12.40 -11.31 9.65
C GLN A 438 13.36 -12.26 8.93
N GLY A 439 14.57 -11.79 8.68
CA GLY A 439 15.70 -12.61 8.29
C GLY A 439 16.09 -13.57 9.41
N VAL A 440 15.60 -14.81 9.34
CA VAL A 440 16.10 -15.93 10.15
C VAL A 440 17.41 -16.42 9.54
N ALA A 441 18.53 -15.90 10.05
CA ALA A 441 19.85 -16.46 9.82
C ALA A 441 19.93 -17.85 10.48
N ARG A 442 20.01 -18.91 9.67
CA ARG A 442 20.46 -20.23 10.13
C ARG A 442 21.99 -20.31 9.97
N PRO A 443 22.74 -20.68 11.01
CA PRO A 443 24.17 -20.93 10.88
C PRO A 443 24.41 -22.26 10.16
N SER A 444 25.23 -22.19 9.11
CA SER A 444 25.92 -23.33 8.51
C SER A 444 26.83 -23.98 9.55
N LYS A 445 26.66 -25.29 9.78
CA LYS A 445 27.69 -26.12 10.41
C LYS A 445 28.53 -26.75 9.31
N GLU A 446 29.83 -26.52 9.42
CA GLU A 446 30.90 -27.40 8.93
C GLU A 446 30.94 -28.71 9.73
#